data_AF-A0A2Z5A4F7-F1
#
_entry.id   AF-A0A2Z5A4F7-F1
#
_cell.length_a   1.000
_cell.length_b   1.000
_cell.length_c   1.000
_cell.angle_alpha   90.00
_cell.angle_beta   90.00
_cell.angle_gamma   90.00
#
_symmetry.space_group_name_H-M   'P 1'
#
loop_
_entity.id
_entity.type
_entity.pdbx_description
1 polymer ?
#
loop_
_entity_poly.entity_id
_entity_poly.type
_entity_poly.pdbx_seq_one_letter_code
_entity_poly.pdbx_strand_id
1 'polypeptide(L)'
;MLRRLLLVSALLFLAACTRAPLVTPQEVFPADRTENAADVRRAIVDTLERRGWSVGQESPGLVVASIVVRDRHQAWVDIPYSTKGYQIRYRDSAGLDYDGERIHRNYNKWVQLLDADIRRQLQLPAPATDAE
;
A
#
# COMPACT_ATOMS: atom_id res chain seq x y z
N MET A 1 10.14 -45.08 -34.44
CA MET A 1 8.91 -45.26 -33.64
C MET A 1 9.26 -45.24 -32.16
N LEU A 2 8.65 -44.28 -31.45
CA LEU A 2 8.22 -44.34 -30.04
C LEU A 2 9.15 -44.97 -28.98
N ARG A 3 9.90 -44.11 -28.27
CA ARG A 3 10.10 -44.18 -26.80
C ARG A 3 10.81 -42.93 -26.29
N ARG A 4 10.20 -41.78 -26.57
CA ARG A 4 10.39 -40.57 -25.76
C ARG A 4 9.41 -40.67 -24.57
N LEU A 5 9.76 -39.96 -23.51
CA LEU A 5 9.02 -39.76 -22.25
C LEU A 5 9.32 -40.79 -21.16
N LEU A 6 10.11 -40.36 -20.18
CA LEU A 6 9.65 -40.19 -18.80
C LEU A 6 10.62 -39.24 -18.08
N LEU A 7 10.65 -37.98 -18.55
CA LEU A 7 11.08 -36.84 -17.73
C LEU A 7 9.91 -36.54 -16.78
N VAL A 8 9.86 -37.23 -15.65
CA VAL A 8 8.96 -36.87 -14.55
C VAL A 8 9.61 -35.68 -13.82
N SER A 9 9.58 -34.52 -14.47
CA SER A 9 9.73 -33.25 -13.78
C SER A 9 8.47 -33.05 -12.94
N ALA A 10 8.51 -33.51 -11.70
CA ALA A 10 7.59 -33.07 -10.66
C ALA A 10 7.86 -31.59 -10.38
N LEU A 11 7.35 -30.71 -11.24
CA LEU A 11 7.16 -29.30 -10.90
C LEU A 11 6.07 -29.26 -9.84
N LEU A 12 6.51 -29.25 -8.58
CA LEU A 12 5.72 -28.82 -7.45
C LEU A 12 5.22 -27.39 -7.73
N PHE A 13 3.97 -27.28 -8.18
CA PHE A 13 3.24 -26.02 -8.14
C PHE A 13 2.95 -25.70 -6.67
N LEU A 14 3.93 -25.09 -6.00
CA LEU A 14 3.70 -24.35 -4.77
C LEU A 14 2.85 -23.14 -5.14
N ALA A 15 1.53 -23.33 -5.18
CA ALA A 15 0.56 -22.25 -5.15
C ALA A 15 0.65 -21.59 -3.76
N ALA A 16 1.69 -20.77 -3.57
CA ALA A 16 1.84 -19.96 -2.39
C ALA A 16 0.57 -19.11 -2.26
N CYS A 17 -0.13 -19.22 -1.13
CA CYS A 17 -1.31 -18.42 -0.83
C CYS A 17 -0.97 -16.94 -1.05
N THR A 18 -1.44 -16.39 -2.17
CA THR A 18 -1.04 -15.04 -2.60
C THR A 18 -1.82 -13.96 -1.88
N ARG A 19 -2.95 -14.31 -1.26
CA ARG A 19 -3.88 -13.42 -0.57
C ARG A 19 -3.62 -13.38 0.94
N ALA A 20 -3.70 -12.20 1.53
CA ALA A 20 -3.60 -11.93 2.97
C ALA A 20 -4.73 -10.97 3.39
N PRO A 21 -5.07 -10.86 4.69
CA PRO A 21 -6.03 -9.85 5.16
C PRO A 21 -5.65 -8.45 4.69
N LEU A 22 -6.63 -7.65 4.31
CA LEU A 22 -6.43 -6.26 3.86
C LEU A 22 -5.76 -5.43 4.96
N VAL A 23 -4.71 -4.69 4.60
CA VAL A 23 -4.05 -3.74 5.50
C VAL A 23 -4.38 -2.31 5.09
N THR A 24 -4.78 -1.50 6.07
CA THR A 24 -5.04 -0.06 5.93
C THR A 24 -4.20 0.72 6.95
N PRO A 25 -2.94 1.05 6.64
CA PRO A 25 -2.07 1.75 7.57
C PRO A 25 -2.68 3.07 8.04
N GLN A 26 -2.56 3.35 9.33
CA GLN A 26 -3.02 4.58 9.97
C GLN A 26 -1.91 5.11 10.86
N GLU A 27 -1.75 6.42 10.86
CA GLU A 27 -0.83 7.12 11.74
C GLU A 27 -1.53 8.26 12.46
N VAL A 28 -1.33 8.32 13.77
CA VAL A 28 -1.81 9.39 14.64
C VAL A 28 -0.61 10.12 15.20
N PHE A 29 -0.55 11.43 14.99
CA PHE A 29 0.58 12.22 15.46
C PHE A 29 0.51 12.45 16.97
N PRO A 30 1.66 12.47 17.68
CA PRO A 30 1.73 12.83 19.09
C PRO A 30 1.12 14.22 19.35
N ALA A 31 0.47 14.39 20.51
CA ALA A 31 -0.24 15.64 20.85
C ALA A 31 0.70 16.85 21.05
N ASP A 32 1.96 16.61 21.37
CA ASP A 32 3.03 17.60 21.52
C ASP A 32 3.68 17.98 20.17
N ARG A 33 3.34 17.28 19.10
CA ARG A 33 3.84 17.54 17.75
C ARG A 33 2.91 18.50 17.02
N THR A 34 3.47 19.59 16.50
CA THR A 34 2.74 20.54 15.64
C THR A 34 3.04 20.25 14.19
N GLU A 35 2.10 19.64 13.49
CA GLU A 35 2.16 19.44 12.04
C GLU A 35 1.23 20.41 11.31
N ASN A 36 1.70 20.93 10.18
CA ASN A 36 0.85 21.67 9.25
C ASN A 36 0.24 20.70 8.23
N ALA A 37 -1.06 20.82 7.99
CA ALA A 37 -1.74 20.03 6.97
C ALA A 37 -1.07 20.15 5.58
N ALA A 38 -0.48 21.31 5.26
CA ALA A 38 0.27 21.50 4.02
C ALA A 38 1.55 20.65 3.94
N ASP A 39 2.27 20.48 5.06
CA ASP A 39 3.49 19.67 5.13
C ASP A 39 3.17 18.18 5.11
N VAL A 40 2.09 17.76 5.79
CA VAL A 40 1.55 16.40 5.71
C VAL A 40 1.14 16.07 4.28
N ARG A 41 0.39 16.97 3.62
CA ARG A 41 0.03 16.82 2.21
C ARG A 41 1.27 16.66 1.33
N ARG A 42 2.26 17.54 1.48
CA ARG A 42 3.49 17.50 0.70
C ARG A 42 4.20 16.16 0.91
N ALA A 43 4.32 15.69 2.14
CA ALA A 43 4.96 14.41 2.43
C ALA A 43 4.25 13.21 1.78
N ILE A 44 2.92 13.22 1.75
CA ILE A 44 2.11 12.22 1.06
C ILE A 44 2.36 12.26 -0.44
N VAL A 45 2.19 13.42 -1.07
CA VAL A 45 2.34 13.59 -2.53
C VAL A 45 3.75 13.23 -3.00
N ASP A 46 4.79 13.77 -2.36
CA ASP A 46 6.18 13.47 -2.72
C ASP A 46 6.48 11.97 -2.60
N THR A 47 5.90 11.30 -1.60
CA THR A 47 6.09 9.86 -1.40
C THR A 47 5.36 9.04 -2.45
N LEU A 48 4.13 9.42 -2.82
CA LEU A 48 3.36 8.77 -3.88
C LEU A 48 4.14 8.79 -5.19
N GLU A 49 4.61 9.97 -5.61
CA GLU A 49 5.36 10.14 -6.86
C GLU A 49 6.64 9.29 -6.87
N ARG A 50 7.44 9.34 -5.80
CA ARG A 50 8.66 8.52 -5.68
C ARG A 50 8.40 7.02 -5.75
N ARG A 51 7.24 6.57 -5.29
CA ARG A 51 6.83 5.16 -5.27
C ARG A 51 6.12 4.74 -6.55
N GLY A 52 5.98 5.62 -7.53
CA GLY A 52 5.31 5.35 -8.80
C GLY A 52 3.79 5.34 -8.71
N TRP A 53 3.21 5.91 -7.65
CA TRP A 53 1.78 6.18 -7.58
C TRP A 53 1.48 7.47 -8.33
N SER A 54 0.39 7.47 -9.07
CA SER A 54 -0.18 8.64 -9.73
C SER A 54 -1.18 9.32 -8.80
N VAL A 55 -0.97 10.60 -8.54
CA VAL A 55 -1.94 11.44 -7.82
C VAL A 55 -3.11 11.75 -8.76
N GLY A 56 -4.33 11.43 -8.32
CA GLY A 56 -5.55 11.64 -9.10
C GLY A 56 -6.23 12.94 -8.71
N GLN A 57 -7.07 12.88 -7.68
CA GLN A 57 -7.80 14.03 -7.14
C GLN A 57 -7.20 14.45 -5.81
N GLU A 58 -7.07 15.76 -5.61
CA GLU A 58 -6.67 16.34 -4.34
C GLU A 58 -7.70 17.35 -3.87
N SER A 59 -8.05 17.28 -2.58
CA SER A 59 -8.83 18.30 -1.90
C SER A 59 -8.25 18.54 -0.51
N PRO A 60 -8.63 19.65 0.17
CA PRO A 60 -8.21 19.86 1.54
C PRO A 60 -8.56 18.66 2.42
N GLY A 61 -7.54 18.02 3.00
CA GLY A 61 -7.69 16.86 3.87
C GLY A 61 -7.86 15.51 3.17
N LEU A 62 -7.76 15.42 1.84
CA LEU A 62 -7.82 14.14 1.11
C LEU A 62 -6.93 14.14 -0.13
N VAL A 63 -6.12 13.07 -0.27
CA VAL A 63 -5.40 12.75 -1.52
C VAL A 63 -5.92 11.42 -2.05
N VAL A 64 -6.33 11.37 -3.31
CA VAL A 64 -6.69 10.13 -4.00
C VAL A 64 -5.54 9.75 -4.93
N ALA A 65 -5.08 8.50 -4.85
CA ALA A 65 -3.96 8.03 -5.66
C ALA A 65 -4.22 6.65 -6.27
N SER A 66 -3.50 6.35 -7.33
CA SER A 66 -3.56 5.04 -7.99
C SER A 66 -2.19 4.54 -8.39
N ILE A 67 -2.04 3.23 -8.54
CA ILE A 67 -0.84 2.60 -9.08
C ILE A 67 -1.23 1.54 -10.11
N VAL A 68 -0.45 1.46 -11.18
CA VAL A 68 -0.58 0.42 -12.21
C VAL A 68 0.77 -0.29 -12.33
N VAL A 69 0.77 -1.61 -12.18
CA VAL A 69 1.99 -2.43 -12.27
C VAL A 69 1.83 -3.47 -13.38
N ARG A 70 2.70 -3.36 -14.39
CA ARG A 70 2.77 -4.27 -15.56
C ARG A 70 1.43 -4.43 -16.29
N ASP A 71 0.64 -3.35 -16.35
CA ASP A 71 -0.69 -3.28 -16.98
C ASP A 71 -1.71 -4.33 -16.49
N ARG A 72 -1.42 -4.98 -15.35
CA ARG A 72 -2.20 -6.10 -14.82
C ARG A 72 -2.77 -5.80 -13.44
N HIS A 73 -1.95 -5.25 -12.56
CA HIS A 73 -2.33 -5.02 -11.18
C HIS A 73 -2.54 -3.53 -10.95
N GLN A 74 -3.74 -3.17 -10.51
CA GLN A 74 -4.12 -1.78 -10.30
C GLN A 74 -4.73 -1.64 -8.90
N ALA A 75 -4.39 -0.55 -8.22
CA ALA A 75 -4.99 -0.21 -6.94
C ALA A 75 -5.28 1.29 -6.87
N TRP A 76 -6.37 1.64 -6.21
CA TRP A 76 -6.74 3.00 -5.87
C TRP A 76 -6.85 3.11 -4.35
N VAL A 77 -6.35 4.22 -3.81
CA VAL A 77 -6.40 4.51 -2.38
C VAL A 77 -6.89 5.93 -2.14
N ASP A 78 -7.61 6.08 -1.03
CA ASP A 78 -8.00 7.36 -0.47
C ASP A 78 -7.13 7.61 0.76
N ILE A 79 -6.43 8.74 0.80
CA ILE A 79 -5.53 9.11 1.89
C ILE A 79 -6.08 10.36 2.58
N PRO A 80 -7.06 10.24 3.48
CA PRO A 80 -7.44 11.35 4.34
C PRO A 80 -6.28 11.75 5.25
N TYR A 81 -6.08 13.05 5.41
CA TYR A 81 -5.00 13.60 6.23
C TYR A 81 -5.45 14.86 6.98
N SER A 82 -4.77 15.15 8.08
CA SER A 82 -4.99 16.33 8.90
C SER A 82 -3.71 16.71 9.66
N THR A 83 -3.78 17.76 10.47
CA THR A 83 -2.71 18.10 11.43
C THR A 83 -2.53 17.07 12.54
N LYS A 84 -3.40 16.07 12.65
CA LYS A 84 -3.38 15.03 13.69
C LYS A 84 -2.96 13.65 13.19
N GLY A 85 -2.76 13.47 11.89
CA GLY A 85 -2.47 12.16 11.31
C GLY A 85 -3.02 11.96 9.92
N TYR A 86 -2.86 10.74 9.40
CA TYR A 86 -3.37 10.29 8.12
C TYR A 86 -3.75 8.81 8.16
N GLN A 87 -4.47 8.35 7.14
CA GLN A 87 -4.77 6.93 6.95
C GLN A 87 -4.71 6.59 5.46
N ILE A 88 -4.15 5.44 5.09
CA ILE A 88 -4.19 4.93 3.72
C ILE A 88 -5.34 3.94 3.62
N ARG A 89 -6.45 4.37 3.02
CA ARG A 89 -7.68 3.58 2.89
C ARG A 89 -7.73 2.92 1.52
N TYR A 90 -8.05 1.63 1.51
CA TYR A 90 -8.39 0.93 0.27
C TYR A 90 -9.63 1.56 -0.35
N ARG A 91 -9.57 1.89 -1.63
CA ARG A 91 -10.71 2.36 -2.42
C ARG A 91 -11.19 1.27 -3.37
N ASP A 92 -10.31 0.80 -4.24
CA ASP A 92 -10.64 -0.22 -5.24
C ASP A 92 -9.36 -0.91 -5.78
N SER A 93 -9.52 -2.02 -6.50
CA SER A 93 -8.42 -2.70 -7.20
C SER A 93 -8.87 -3.56 -8.37
N ALA A 94 -7.96 -3.76 -9.32
CA ALA A 94 -8.09 -4.71 -10.41
C ALA A 94 -6.90 -5.67 -10.43
N GLY A 95 -7.17 -6.96 -10.62
CA GLY A 95 -6.14 -8.00 -10.68
C GLY A 95 -5.45 -8.29 -9.34
N LEU A 96 -6.02 -7.89 -8.20
CA LEU A 96 -5.49 -8.14 -6.86
C LEU A 96 -6.35 -9.11 -6.04
N ASP A 97 -7.35 -9.75 -6.67
CA ASP A 97 -8.19 -10.80 -6.08
C ASP A 97 -8.80 -10.40 -4.72
N TYR A 98 -9.29 -9.16 -4.62
CA TYR A 98 -9.97 -8.67 -3.42
C TYR A 98 -11.33 -9.36 -3.26
N ASP A 99 -11.57 -9.98 -2.10
CA ASP A 99 -12.81 -10.72 -1.81
C ASP A 99 -13.69 -10.06 -0.73
N GLY A 100 -13.35 -8.83 -0.33
CA GLY A 100 -14.04 -8.11 0.75
C GLY A 100 -13.28 -8.14 2.07
N GLU A 101 -12.38 -9.12 2.27
CA GLU A 101 -11.59 -9.26 3.51
C GLU A 101 -10.10 -9.39 3.24
N ARG A 102 -9.75 -10.06 2.14
CA ARG A 102 -8.39 -10.43 1.77
C ARG A 102 -8.06 -9.88 0.39
N ILE A 103 -6.78 -9.61 0.19
CA ILE A 103 -6.24 -9.05 -1.04
C ILE A 103 -4.87 -9.66 -1.33
N HIS A 104 -4.43 -9.63 -2.58
CA HIS A 104 -3.11 -10.05 -2.98
C HIS A 104 -2.02 -9.31 -2.16
N ARG A 105 -1.07 -10.06 -1.58
CA ARG A 105 -0.02 -9.56 -0.67
C ARG A 105 0.78 -8.37 -1.18
N ASN A 106 0.91 -8.23 -2.51
CA ASN A 106 1.60 -7.09 -3.12
C ASN A 106 0.91 -5.77 -2.81
N TYR A 107 -0.43 -5.75 -2.73
CA TYR A 107 -1.16 -4.55 -2.30
C TYR A 107 -0.70 -4.13 -0.90
N ASN A 108 -0.74 -5.06 0.07
CA ASN A 108 -0.32 -4.80 1.44
C ASN A 108 1.14 -4.31 1.48
N LYS A 109 2.02 -4.93 0.69
CA LYS A 109 3.41 -4.48 0.55
C LYS A 109 3.49 -3.04 0.04
N TRP A 110 2.71 -2.65 -0.96
CA TRP A 110 2.73 -1.29 -1.49
C TRP A 110 2.27 -0.26 -0.47
N VAL A 111 1.17 -0.50 0.24
CA VAL A 111 0.66 0.46 1.24
C VAL A 111 1.54 0.53 2.48
N GLN A 112 2.15 -0.57 2.91
CA GLN A 112 3.15 -0.57 3.99
C GLN A 112 4.41 0.22 3.61
N LEU A 113 4.86 0.07 2.36
CA LEU A 113 6.00 0.82 1.84
C LEU A 113 5.70 2.31 1.67
N LEU A 114 4.46 2.68 1.33
CA LEU A 114 4.00 4.06 1.35
C LEU A 114 4.02 4.62 2.78
N ASP A 115 3.41 3.92 3.73
CA ASP A 115 3.37 4.34 5.14
C ASP A 115 4.77 4.58 5.71
N ALA A 116 5.67 3.62 5.54
CA ALA A 116 7.05 3.72 6.02
C ALA A 116 7.79 4.94 5.44
N ASP A 117 7.51 5.32 4.19
CA ASP A 117 8.14 6.46 3.55
C ASP A 117 7.51 7.80 3.94
N ILE A 118 6.19 7.84 4.11
CA ILE A 118 5.49 9.02 4.63
C ILE A 118 5.99 9.31 6.05
N ARG A 119 6.05 8.28 6.90
CA ARG A 119 6.65 8.38 8.24
C ARG A 119 8.07 8.92 8.21
N ARG A 120 8.92 8.39 7.32
CA ARG A 120 10.31 8.86 7.18
C ARG A 120 10.38 10.32 6.71
N GLN A 121 9.56 10.70 5.74
CA GLN A 121 9.48 12.07 5.23
C GLN A 121 9.04 13.05 6.33
N LEU A 122 8.09 12.62 7.18
CA LEU A 122 7.62 13.36 8.33
C LEU A 122 8.51 13.18 9.57
N GLN A 123 9.62 12.45 9.51
CA GLN A 123 10.49 12.21 10.68
C GLN A 123 9.70 11.70 11.91
N LEU A 124 8.74 10.82 11.66
CA LEU A 124 7.97 10.16 12.72
C LEU A 124 8.80 9.03 13.33
N PRO A 125 8.63 8.74 14.63
CA PRO A 125 9.24 7.57 15.22
C PRO A 125 8.78 6.30 14.48
N ALA A 126 9.57 5.23 14.62
CA ALA A 126 9.16 3.92 14.15
C ALA A 126 7.75 3.60 14.68
N PRO A 127 6.89 2.90 13.92
CA PRO A 127 5.59 2.49 14.42
C PRO A 127 5.77 1.86 15.79
N ALA A 128 4.99 2.31 16.77
CA ALA A 128 4.88 1.61 18.04
C ALA A 128 4.58 0.16 17.66
N THR A 129 5.57 -0.70 17.87
CA THR A 129 5.35 -2.12 17.67
C THR A 129 4.52 -2.45 18.88
N ASP A 130 3.21 -2.55 18.70
CA ASP A 130 2.34 -3.15 19.70
C ASP A 130 2.75 -4.62 19.76
N ALA A 131 3.86 -4.85 20.48
CA ALA A 131 4.22 -6.12 21.05
C ALA A 131 3.18 -6.36 22.14
N GLU A 132 2.07 -6.96 21.72
CA GLU A 132 1.23 -7.76 22.61
C GLU A 132 1.90 -9.12 22.85
#